data_AF-X1IV36-F1
#
_entry.id   AF-X1IV36-F1
#
_cell.length_a   1.000
_cell.length_b   1.000
_cell.length_c   1.000
_cell.angle_alpha   90.00
_cell.angle_beta   90.00
_cell.angle_gamma   90.00
#
_symmetry.space_group_name_H-M   'P 1'
#
loop_
_entity.id
_entity.type
_entity.pdbx_description
1 polymer ?
#
loop_
_entity_poly.entity_id
_entity_poly.type
_entity_poly.pdbx_seq_one_letter_code
_entity_poly.pdbx_strand_id
1 'polypeptide(L)'
;IARQPLRNYYKKTVPICLIGGLGIPTLFNDVLAAFEGNSILSFGNVLLYNTVRSEVYRSALDPLVGFLHEPHENRASLALDIAEIFRPIIVDNLILRLDHKKNLLTNHFDRDEMKCYLNQKGKKIWIKQFKERLRTSIRYTPLKRNIAIQEEIKLECYNLIKYISREKKEFIPINFNNY
;
A
#
# COMPACT_ATOMS: atom_id res chain seq x y z
N ILE A 1 0.54 -7.23 19.63
CA ILE A 1 1.78 -8.08 19.68
C ILE A 1 2.22 -8.56 18.27
N ALA A 2 1.34 -8.62 17.26
CA ALA A 2 1.71 -8.94 15.86
C ALA A 2 2.22 -7.76 14.99
N ARG A 3 2.42 -6.55 15.55
CA ARG A 3 2.78 -5.31 14.82
C ARG A 3 4.18 -5.31 14.16
N GLN A 4 5.11 -6.13 14.64
CA GLN A 4 6.52 -6.09 14.24
C GLN A 4 7.00 -7.22 13.29
N PRO A 5 6.56 -8.49 13.41
CA PRO A 5 7.20 -9.57 12.64
C PRO A 5 6.95 -9.47 11.13
N LEU A 6 5.72 -9.19 10.67
CA LEU A 6 5.43 -9.09 9.23
C LEU A 6 6.06 -7.85 8.59
N ARG A 7 5.95 -6.69 9.23
CA ARG A 7 6.60 -5.45 8.74
C ARG A 7 8.13 -5.58 8.70
N ASN A 8 8.74 -6.24 9.69
CA ASN A 8 10.17 -6.54 9.69
C ASN A 8 10.53 -7.64 8.69
N TYR A 9 9.65 -8.61 8.46
CA TYR A 9 9.81 -9.62 7.43
C TYR A 9 9.78 -8.96 6.05
N TYR A 10 8.76 -8.17 5.70
CA TYR A 10 8.73 -7.40 4.44
C TYR A 10 9.88 -6.39 4.33
N LYS A 11 10.26 -5.69 5.41
CA LYS A 11 11.45 -4.81 5.38
C LYS A 11 12.77 -5.56 5.17
N LYS A 12 12.85 -6.86 5.51
CA LYS A 12 14.00 -7.72 5.21
C LYS A 12 13.88 -8.36 3.82
N THR A 13 12.69 -8.81 3.46
CA THR A 13 12.39 -9.62 2.26
C THR A 13 12.16 -8.78 1.00
N VAL A 14 11.59 -7.58 1.09
CA VAL A 14 11.41 -6.69 -0.09
C VAL A 14 12.77 -6.22 -0.63
N PRO A 15 13.76 -5.83 0.22
CA PRO A 15 15.13 -5.71 -0.24
C PRO A 15 15.62 -7.03 -0.83
N ILE A 16 15.45 -8.18 -0.16
CA ILE A 16 15.90 -9.50 -0.68
C ILE A 16 15.29 -9.84 -2.06
N CYS A 17 14.03 -9.48 -2.35
CA CYS A 17 13.41 -9.69 -3.67
C CYS A 17 13.87 -8.67 -4.72
N LEU A 18 14.19 -7.44 -4.31
CA LEU A 18 14.92 -6.47 -5.16
C LEU A 18 16.38 -6.90 -5.40
N ILE A 19 16.94 -7.70 -4.50
CA ILE A 19 18.33 -8.18 -4.49
C ILE A 19 18.47 -9.55 -5.20
N GLY A 20 17.41 -10.36 -5.27
CA GLY A 20 17.47 -11.77 -5.66
C GLY A 20 17.39 -12.08 -7.16
N GLY A 21 17.24 -11.07 -8.02
CA GLY A 21 17.18 -11.25 -9.48
C GLY A 21 18.12 -10.34 -10.27
N LEU A 22 18.94 -9.54 -9.60
CA LEU A 22 19.78 -8.53 -10.24
C LEU A 22 21.22 -8.75 -9.77
N GLY A 23 22.15 -8.81 -10.74
CA GLY A 23 23.59 -8.75 -10.48
C GLY A 23 24.00 -7.39 -9.93
N ILE A 24 23.53 -7.06 -8.72
CA ILE A 24 24.00 -5.92 -7.93
C ILE A 24 25.04 -6.50 -6.97
N PRO A 25 26.31 -6.09 -7.06
CA PRO A 25 27.35 -6.57 -6.18
C PRO A 25 26.99 -6.25 -4.73
N THR A 26 27.06 -7.28 -3.90
CA THR A 26 27.17 -7.18 -2.45
C THR A 26 28.22 -6.15 -2.03
N LEU A 27 27.95 -5.46 -0.91
CA LEU A 27 28.79 -4.49 -0.18
C LEU A 27 28.64 -3.01 -0.60
N PHE A 28 28.17 -2.19 0.36
CA PHE A 28 28.48 -0.76 0.50
C PHE A 28 28.27 0.11 -0.77
N ASN A 29 27.08 0.73 -0.98
CA ASN A 29 26.96 2.16 -1.41
C ASN A 29 25.59 2.72 -1.90
N ASP A 30 24.48 1.99 -1.99
CA ASP A 30 23.26 2.62 -2.56
C ASP A 30 22.36 3.34 -1.56
N VAL A 31 22.95 4.26 -0.79
CA VAL A 31 22.20 5.25 0.01
C VAL A 31 21.23 6.03 -0.91
N LEU A 32 21.63 6.30 -2.15
CA LEU A 32 20.79 6.98 -3.16
C LEU A 32 19.57 6.15 -3.60
N ALA A 33 19.72 4.85 -3.88
CA ALA A 33 18.58 4.01 -4.24
C ALA A 33 17.64 3.80 -3.03
N ALA A 34 18.20 3.75 -1.81
CA ALA A 34 17.41 3.72 -0.60
C ALA A 34 16.59 5.01 -0.41
N PHE A 35 17.15 6.18 -0.70
CA PHE A 35 16.41 7.45 -0.66
C PHE A 35 15.29 7.53 -1.71
N GLU A 36 15.53 7.07 -2.93
CA GLU A 36 14.53 7.02 -4.00
C GLU A 36 13.39 6.05 -3.68
N GLY A 37 13.73 4.83 -3.25
CA GLY A 37 12.75 3.82 -2.83
C GLY A 37 11.89 4.30 -1.65
N ASN A 38 12.51 4.95 -0.65
CA ASN A 38 11.77 5.53 0.48
C ASN A 38 10.87 6.70 0.05
N SER A 39 11.30 7.50 -0.93
CA SER A 39 10.52 8.61 -1.47
C SER A 39 9.26 8.11 -2.18
N ILE A 40 9.39 7.13 -3.08
CA ILE A 40 8.24 6.51 -3.75
C ILE A 40 7.33 5.84 -2.72
N LEU A 41 7.89 5.06 -1.80
CA LEU A 41 7.11 4.34 -0.81
C LEU A 41 6.27 5.30 0.05
N SER A 42 6.88 6.40 0.50
CA SER A 42 6.18 7.43 1.28
C SER A 42 5.06 8.07 0.47
N PHE A 43 5.32 8.43 -0.79
CA PHE A 43 4.31 9.00 -1.68
C PHE A 43 3.16 8.02 -1.97
N GLY A 44 3.48 6.76 -2.24
CA GLY A 44 2.52 5.69 -2.45
C GLY A 44 1.63 5.43 -1.24
N ASN A 45 2.22 5.41 -0.04
CA ASN A 45 1.47 5.24 1.21
C ASN A 45 0.48 6.39 1.44
N VAL A 46 0.87 7.64 1.15
CA VAL A 46 -0.04 8.80 1.27
C VAL A 46 -1.22 8.66 0.30
N LEU A 47 -0.97 8.26 -0.95
CA LEU A 47 -2.06 8.06 -1.93
C LEU A 47 -2.98 6.90 -1.54
N LEU A 48 -2.43 5.79 -1.06
CA LEU A 48 -3.22 4.66 -0.58
C LEU A 48 -4.06 5.06 0.63
N TYR A 49 -3.46 5.71 1.62
CA TYR A 49 -4.16 6.22 2.79
C TYR A 49 -5.32 7.13 2.39
N ASN A 50 -5.11 8.09 1.49
CA ASN A 50 -6.17 8.99 1.04
C ASN A 50 -7.30 8.25 0.29
N THR A 51 -6.95 7.21 -0.48
CA THR A 51 -7.93 6.36 -1.17
C THR A 51 -8.79 5.61 -0.17
N VAL A 52 -8.17 4.92 0.79
CA VAL A 52 -8.86 4.16 1.84
C VAL A 52 -9.68 5.08 2.73
N ARG A 53 -9.10 6.22 3.14
CA ARG A 53 -9.80 7.26 3.90
C ARG A 53 -11.08 7.67 3.19
N SER A 54 -10.99 7.96 1.88
CA SER A 54 -12.18 8.34 1.10
C SER A 54 -13.27 7.26 1.14
N GLU A 55 -12.91 5.97 1.07
CA GLU A 55 -13.89 4.87 1.18
C GLU A 55 -14.46 4.74 2.61
N VAL A 56 -13.64 4.93 3.64
CA VAL A 56 -14.11 4.94 5.04
C VAL A 56 -15.13 6.06 5.27
N TYR A 57 -14.86 7.28 4.77
CA TYR A 57 -15.80 8.41 4.87
C TYR A 57 -17.10 8.20 4.08
N ARG A 58 -17.10 7.34 3.07
CA ARG A 58 -18.32 6.95 2.32
C ARG A 58 -19.09 5.82 2.99
N SER A 59 -18.51 5.21 4.02
CA SER A 59 -19.12 4.14 4.81
C SER A 59 -19.74 4.71 6.09
N ALA A 60 -20.41 3.86 6.86
CA ALA A 60 -20.95 4.22 8.18
C ALA A 60 -19.93 4.10 9.33
N LEU A 61 -18.65 3.85 9.02
CA LEU A 61 -17.59 3.70 10.02
C LEU A 61 -17.12 5.06 10.53
N ASP A 62 -16.85 5.14 11.83
CA ASP A 62 -16.14 6.29 12.40
C ASP A 62 -14.64 6.19 12.04
N PRO A 63 -14.08 7.16 11.29
CA PRO A 63 -12.68 7.12 10.87
C PRO A 63 -11.69 7.21 12.05
N LEU A 64 -12.08 7.75 13.20
CA LEU A 64 -11.22 7.96 14.37
C LEU A 64 -10.96 6.67 15.14
N VAL A 65 -11.86 5.70 15.04
CA VAL A 65 -11.80 4.45 15.82
C VAL A 65 -10.90 3.44 15.12
N GLY A 66 -9.60 3.49 15.43
CA GLY A 66 -8.62 2.47 15.03
C GLY A 66 -8.60 1.27 15.98
N PHE A 67 -8.33 0.09 15.43
CA PHE A 67 -8.11 -1.16 16.17
C PHE A 67 -6.61 -1.46 16.33
N LEU A 68 -5.82 -1.18 15.28
CA LEU A 68 -4.38 -1.42 15.28
C LEU A 68 -3.57 -0.15 15.53
N HIS A 69 -4.05 1.03 15.18
CA HIS A 69 -3.41 2.31 15.53
C HIS A 69 -4.11 2.97 16.72
N GLU A 70 -3.33 3.64 17.57
CA GLU A 70 -3.89 4.41 18.69
C GLU A 70 -4.85 5.49 18.14
N PRO A 71 -6.09 5.56 18.64
CA PRO A 71 -7.03 6.62 18.27
C PRO A 71 -6.45 7.98 18.66
N HIS A 72 -6.48 8.94 17.74
CA HIS A 72 -6.11 10.31 18.02
C HIS A 72 -7.14 11.22 17.36
N GLU A 73 -7.59 12.26 18.07
CA GLU A 73 -8.77 13.07 17.71
C GLU A 73 -8.74 13.70 16.31
N ASN A 74 -7.54 13.83 15.70
CA ASN A 74 -7.34 14.46 14.40
C ASN A 74 -6.82 13.50 13.31
N ARG A 75 -6.81 12.19 13.56
CA ARG A 75 -6.26 11.18 12.65
C ARG A 75 -7.30 10.10 12.37
N ALA A 76 -7.53 9.83 11.08
CA ALA A 76 -8.35 8.70 10.68
C ALA A 76 -7.56 7.38 10.89
N SER A 77 -7.46 6.93 12.15
CA SER A 77 -6.69 5.75 12.55
C SER A 77 -7.24 4.48 11.90
N LEU A 78 -8.56 4.40 11.67
CA LEU A 78 -9.15 3.26 10.96
C LEU A 78 -8.70 3.15 9.50
N ALA A 79 -8.54 4.29 8.83
CA ALA A 79 -8.06 4.32 7.46
C ALA A 79 -6.59 3.89 7.35
N LEU A 80 -5.78 4.10 8.40
CA LEU A 80 -4.42 3.56 8.47
C LEU A 80 -4.43 2.04 8.61
N ASP A 81 -5.27 1.49 9.50
CA ASP A 81 -5.42 0.05 9.70
C ASP A 81 -5.79 -0.67 8.40
N ILE A 82 -6.81 -0.16 7.70
CA ILE A 82 -7.25 -0.75 6.43
C ILE A 82 -6.17 -0.56 5.35
N ALA A 83 -5.49 0.59 5.29
CA ALA A 83 -4.42 0.82 4.33
C ALA A 83 -3.22 -0.13 4.51
N GLU A 84 -2.89 -0.55 5.74
CA GLU A 84 -1.82 -1.53 5.97
C GLU A 84 -2.10 -2.87 5.30
N ILE A 85 -3.36 -3.30 5.25
CA ILE A 85 -3.79 -4.54 4.59
C ILE A 85 -3.51 -4.46 3.09
N PHE A 86 -3.82 -3.34 2.44
CA PHE A 86 -3.69 -3.19 0.98
C PHE A 86 -2.28 -2.75 0.52
N ARG A 87 -1.41 -2.30 1.43
CA ARG A 87 -0.09 -1.77 1.08
C ARG A 87 0.77 -2.75 0.28
N PRO A 88 0.91 -4.04 0.65
CA PRO A 88 1.71 -4.98 -0.15
C PRO A 88 1.12 -5.20 -1.55
N ILE A 89 -0.21 -5.29 -1.65
CA ILE A 89 -0.93 -5.57 -2.90
C ILE A 89 -0.80 -4.43 -3.91
N ILE A 90 -0.88 -3.19 -3.42
CA ILE A 90 -1.01 -2.01 -4.25
C ILE A 90 0.32 -1.27 -4.34
N VAL A 91 0.88 -0.84 -3.21
CA VAL A 91 2.06 0.04 -3.19
C VAL A 91 3.33 -0.76 -3.47
N ASP A 92 3.63 -1.77 -2.65
CA ASP A 92 4.90 -2.50 -2.75
C ASP A 92 5.01 -3.21 -4.11
N ASN A 93 3.94 -3.89 -4.54
CA ASN A 93 3.85 -4.47 -5.89
C ASN A 93 4.03 -3.47 -7.03
N LEU A 94 3.50 -2.25 -6.89
CA LEU A 94 3.64 -1.23 -7.92
C LEU A 94 5.08 -0.70 -8.01
N ILE A 95 5.77 -0.55 -6.87
CA ILE A 95 7.19 -0.21 -6.84
C ILE A 95 7.98 -1.25 -7.62
N LEU A 96 7.81 -2.55 -7.30
CA LEU A 96 8.51 -3.65 -7.97
C LEU A 96 8.24 -3.67 -9.47
N ARG A 97 6.99 -3.46 -9.89
CA ARG A 97 6.62 -3.43 -11.32
C ARG A 97 7.23 -2.24 -12.06
N LEU A 98 7.26 -1.07 -11.46
CA LEU A 98 7.80 0.14 -12.10
C LEU A 98 9.32 0.10 -12.22
N ASP A 99 9.97 -0.49 -11.22
CA ASP A 99 11.41 -0.76 -11.23
C ASP A 99 11.78 -1.77 -12.32
N HIS A 100 11.12 -2.93 -12.34
CA HIS A 100 11.35 -3.96 -13.36
C HIS A 100 11.13 -3.46 -14.80
N LYS A 101 10.12 -2.61 -15.02
CA LYS A 101 9.83 -2.03 -16.34
C LYS A 101 10.70 -0.82 -16.68
N LYS A 102 11.57 -0.36 -15.77
CA LYS A 102 12.36 0.88 -15.87
C LYS A 102 11.50 2.11 -16.18
N ASN A 103 10.25 2.11 -15.72
CA ASN A 103 9.29 3.19 -15.95
C ASN A 103 9.59 4.41 -15.05
N LEU A 104 10.23 4.18 -13.90
CA LEU A 104 10.76 5.23 -13.04
C LEU A 104 12.29 5.14 -13.02
N LEU A 105 12.91 6.05 -13.78
CA LEU A 105 14.35 6.29 -13.79
C LEU A 105 14.76 7.36 -12.77
N THR A 106 16.07 7.45 -12.50
CA THR A 106 16.69 8.44 -11.58
C THR A 106 16.33 9.89 -11.89
N ASN A 107 16.03 10.23 -13.15
CA ASN A 107 15.60 11.56 -13.59
C ASN A 107 14.16 11.94 -13.16
N HIS A 108 13.42 11.03 -12.52
CA HIS A 108 12.10 11.30 -11.96
C HIS A 108 12.14 11.74 -10.50
N PHE A 109 13.34 11.92 -9.95
CA PHE A 109 13.58 12.32 -8.58
C PHE A 109 14.37 13.61 -8.53
N ASP A 110 13.93 14.50 -7.64
CA ASP A 110 14.70 15.67 -7.23
C ASP A 110 15.44 15.28 -5.95
N ARG A 111 16.77 15.46 -5.97
CA ARG A 111 17.67 15.07 -4.90
C ARG A 111 18.34 16.32 -4.33
N ASP A 112 18.40 16.36 -3.02
CA ASP A 112 19.12 17.34 -2.21
C ASP A 112 19.98 16.57 -1.18
N GLU A 113 20.95 17.22 -0.55
CA GLU A 113 22.01 16.59 0.26
C GLU A 113 21.49 15.58 1.31
N MET A 114 20.26 15.77 1.81
CA MET A 114 19.62 14.86 2.78
C MET A 114 18.20 14.41 2.38
N LYS A 115 17.71 14.81 1.20
CA LYS A 115 16.29 14.65 0.85
C LYS A 115 16.12 14.18 -0.58
N CYS A 116 15.17 13.27 -0.78
CA CYS A 116 14.78 12.82 -2.10
C CYS A 116 13.26 12.89 -2.25
N TYR A 117 12.80 13.55 -3.31
CA TYR A 117 11.38 13.70 -3.61
C TYR A 117 11.08 13.28 -5.04
N LEU A 118 9.93 12.66 -5.23
CA LEU A 118 9.42 12.39 -6.57
C LEU A 118 9.05 13.71 -7.26
N ASN A 119 9.65 13.99 -8.41
CA ASN A 119 9.40 15.22 -9.16
C ASN A 119 8.05 15.17 -9.89
N GLN A 120 7.65 16.27 -10.53
CA GLN A 120 6.33 16.35 -11.18
C GLN A 120 6.13 15.30 -12.29
N LYS A 121 7.19 14.90 -13.01
CA LYS A 121 7.11 13.85 -14.02
C LYS A 121 6.92 12.49 -13.36
N GLY A 122 7.72 12.17 -12.35
CA GLY A 122 7.60 10.94 -11.56
C GLY A 122 6.21 10.80 -10.92
N LYS A 123 5.69 11.87 -10.32
CA LYS A 123 4.33 11.90 -9.72
C LYS A 123 3.25 11.57 -10.74
N LYS A 124 3.31 12.12 -11.95
CA LYS A 124 2.34 11.82 -13.02
C LYS A 124 2.36 10.34 -13.41
N ILE A 125 3.56 9.77 -13.59
CA ILE A 125 3.73 8.35 -13.91
C ILE A 125 3.17 7.49 -12.79
N TRP A 126 3.56 7.76 -11.54
CA TRP A 126 3.10 7.03 -10.37
C TRP A 126 1.58 7.08 -10.23
N ILE A 127 0.97 8.27 -10.28
CA ILE A 127 -0.48 8.45 -10.12
C ILE A 127 -1.23 7.70 -11.23
N LYS A 128 -0.76 7.75 -12.47
CA LYS A 128 -1.38 7.01 -13.59
C LYS A 128 -1.39 5.51 -13.30
N GLN A 129 -0.24 4.96 -12.95
CA GLN A 129 -0.06 3.53 -12.73
C GLN A 129 -0.77 3.05 -11.44
N PHE A 130 -0.81 3.88 -10.41
CA PHE A 130 -1.60 3.65 -9.20
C PHE A 130 -3.10 3.56 -9.50
N LYS A 131 -3.64 4.49 -10.30
CA LYS A 131 -5.05 4.45 -10.73
C LYS A 131 -5.37 3.23 -11.59
N GLU A 132 -4.46 2.82 -12.47
CA GLU A 132 -4.59 1.59 -13.26
C GLU A 132 -4.58 0.35 -12.36
N ARG A 133 -3.71 0.31 -11.33
CA ARG A 133 -3.68 -0.78 -10.35
C ARG A 133 -5.00 -0.88 -9.59
N LEU A 134 -5.57 0.23 -9.13
CA LEU A 134 -6.86 0.26 -8.45
C LEU A 134 -8.02 -0.27 -9.31
N ARG A 135 -7.96 -0.06 -10.63
CA ARG A 135 -8.96 -0.55 -11.60
C ARG A 135 -8.73 -1.99 -12.05
N THR A 136 -7.62 -2.61 -11.65
CA THR A 136 -7.32 -3.98 -12.04
C THR A 136 -8.39 -4.90 -11.50
N SER A 137 -8.91 -5.77 -12.37
CA SER A 137 -9.92 -6.76 -12.02
C SER A 137 -9.30 -7.96 -11.32
N ILE A 138 -9.86 -8.34 -10.17
CA ILE A 138 -9.45 -9.48 -9.35
C ILE A 138 -10.66 -10.40 -9.10
N ARG A 139 -10.41 -11.68 -8.87
CA ARG A 139 -11.45 -12.64 -8.54
C ARG A 139 -11.82 -12.52 -7.06
N TYR A 140 -13.04 -12.10 -6.76
CA TYR A 140 -13.57 -12.08 -5.40
C TYR A 140 -14.28 -13.40 -5.08
N THR A 141 -13.64 -14.23 -4.26
CA THR A 141 -14.13 -15.57 -3.91
C THR A 141 -15.53 -15.56 -3.28
N PRO A 142 -15.85 -14.68 -2.31
CA PRO A 142 -17.15 -14.73 -1.63
C PRO A 142 -18.36 -14.47 -2.54
N LEU A 143 -18.25 -13.61 -3.56
CA LEU A 143 -19.34 -13.34 -4.51
C LEU A 143 -19.16 -14.06 -5.85
N LYS A 144 -18.12 -14.87 -6.02
CA LYS A 144 -17.80 -15.58 -7.28
C LYS A 144 -17.88 -14.65 -8.52
N ARG A 145 -17.43 -13.40 -8.39
CA ARG A 145 -17.37 -12.43 -9.49
C ARG A 145 -16.04 -11.68 -9.49
N ASN A 146 -15.79 -11.01 -10.61
CA ASN A 146 -14.62 -10.16 -10.75
C ASN A 146 -14.98 -8.74 -10.29
N ILE A 147 -14.11 -8.13 -9.51
CA ILE A 147 -14.26 -6.77 -8.99
C ILE A 147 -12.96 -6.00 -9.16
N ALA A 148 -13.03 -4.67 -9.16
CA ALA A 148 -11.82 -3.86 -9.11
C ALA A 148 -11.16 -3.92 -7.72
N ILE A 149 -9.84 -3.77 -7.64
CA ILE A 149 -9.14 -3.65 -6.34
C ILE A 149 -9.72 -2.53 -5.48
N GLN A 150 -10.12 -1.41 -6.08
CA GLN A 150 -10.80 -0.35 -5.34
C GLN A 150 -12.13 -0.80 -4.72
N GLU A 151 -12.91 -1.64 -5.42
CA GLU A 151 -14.16 -2.18 -4.89
C GLU A 151 -13.89 -3.12 -3.71
N GLU A 152 -12.77 -3.83 -3.72
CA GLU A 152 -12.36 -4.67 -2.59
C GLU A 152 -12.07 -3.85 -1.32
N ILE A 153 -11.41 -2.69 -1.45
CA ILE A 153 -11.20 -1.77 -0.31
C ILE A 153 -12.54 -1.39 0.33
N LYS A 154 -13.55 -1.12 -0.51
CA LYS A 154 -14.91 -0.81 -0.08
C LYS A 154 -15.57 -2.01 0.59
N LEU A 155 -15.43 -3.22 0.03
CA LEU A 155 -15.97 -4.45 0.63
C LEU A 155 -15.33 -4.75 1.99
N GLU A 156 -14.05 -4.44 2.17
CA GLU A 156 -13.37 -4.61 3.45
C GLU A 156 -13.96 -3.70 4.55
N CYS A 157 -14.30 -2.46 4.19
CA CYS A 157 -15.03 -1.56 5.08
C CYS A 157 -16.40 -2.16 5.47
N TYR A 158 -17.15 -2.74 4.53
CA TYR A 158 -18.43 -3.40 4.84
C TYR A 158 -18.28 -4.65 5.68
N ASN A 159 -17.25 -5.47 5.44
CA ASN A 159 -16.96 -6.65 6.24
C ASN A 159 -16.70 -6.26 7.70
N LEU A 160 -16.00 -5.16 7.90
CA LEU A 160 -15.76 -4.61 9.23
C LEU A 160 -17.05 -4.11 9.89
N ILE A 161 -17.91 -3.38 9.17
CA ILE A 161 -19.23 -2.95 9.69
C ILE A 161 -20.05 -4.16 10.16
N LYS A 162 -20.12 -5.22 9.36
CA LYS A 162 -20.86 -6.44 9.70
C LYS A 162 -20.30 -7.14 10.94
N TYR A 163 -18.98 -7.13 11.10
CA TYR A 163 -18.32 -7.67 12.28
C TYR A 163 -18.66 -6.85 13.54
N ILE A 164 -18.52 -5.52 13.47
CA ILE A 164 -18.84 -4.61 14.59
C ILE A 164 -20.32 -4.71 14.97
N SER A 165 -21.21 -4.81 13.97
CA SER A 165 -22.66 -4.95 14.15
C SER A 165 -23.09 -6.34 14.62
N ARG A 166 -22.14 -7.26 14.86
CA ARG A 166 -22.36 -8.66 15.26
C ARG A 166 -23.19 -9.50 14.27
N GLU A 167 -23.39 -9.01 13.05
CA GLU A 167 -23.97 -9.80 11.95
C GLU A 167 -23.00 -10.90 11.50
N LYS A 168 -21.69 -10.70 11.69
CA LYS A 168 -20.64 -11.66 11.39
C LYS A 168 -19.84 -12.00 12.65
N LYS A 169 -19.64 -13.29 12.91
CA LYS A 169 -18.92 -13.79 14.10
C LYS A 169 -17.42 -13.45 14.11
N GLU A 170 -16.80 -13.37 12.94
CA GLU A 170 -15.36 -13.14 12.79
C GLU A 170 -15.04 -12.24 11.59
N PHE A 171 -14.07 -11.34 11.79
CA PHE A 171 -13.47 -10.57 10.72
C PHE A 171 -12.29 -11.35 10.13
N ILE A 172 -12.45 -11.81 8.89
CA ILE A 172 -11.39 -12.47 8.13
C ILE A 172 -10.89 -11.44 7.12
N PRO A 173 -9.64 -10.97 7.23
CA PRO A 173 -9.08 -10.03 6.29
C PRO A 173 -8.88 -10.70 4.93
N ILE A 174 -8.68 -9.86 3.92
CA ILE A 174 -8.44 -10.33 2.56
C ILE A 174 -7.29 -11.35 2.46
N ASN A 175 -7.50 -12.39 1.62
CA ASN A 175 -6.46 -13.36 1.28
C ASN A 175 -5.63 -12.86 0.08
N PHE A 176 -4.32 -12.72 0.30
CA PHE A 176 -3.35 -12.23 -0.68
C PHE A 176 -3.04 -13.20 -1.82
N ASN A 177 -3.42 -14.48 -1.73
CA ASN A 177 -3.08 -15.50 -2.74
C ASN A 177 -3.71 -15.26 -4.12
N ASN A 178 -4.68 -14.35 -4.21
CA ASN A 178 -5.42 -14.03 -5.42
C ASN A 178 -4.83 -12.84 -6.24
N TYR A 179 -3.63 -12.33 -5.90
CA TYR A 179 -3.14 -10.99 -6.31
C TYR A 179 -1.80 -10.90 -7.04
#